data_AF-A0A7J2YCT0-F1
#
_entry.id   AF-A0A7J2YCT0-F1
#
_cell.length_a   1.000
_cell.length_b   1.000
_cell.length_c   1.000
_cell.angle_alpha   90.00
_cell.angle_beta   90.00
_cell.angle_gamma   90.00
#
_symmetry.space_group_name_H-M   'P 1'
#
loop_
_entity.id
_entity.type
_entity.pdbx_description
1 polymer ?
#
loop_
_entity_poly.entity_id
_entity_poly.type
_entity_poly.pdbx_seq_one_letter_code
_entity_poly.pdbx_strand_id
1 'polypeptide(L)'
;MDNYGERILEGVQEQPKKTRSVTFRIDSSVVDELQREADGKEVSLNVLVNQVLKRYSDWDRYEGKLGIMPVPKTMLSSLMERAVDMAKNNGIEDVEPYKKAIAKQAAEIAFDIMKDSVLFMKKNFNLWTVLSVLHEYMKVSGINSDHLIDGRKHIFVIQHDLGENWSLFTKELFEIIFEKLAEAKIETSITPNTVKVEVIL
;
A
#
# COMPACT_ATOMS: atom_id res chain seq x y z
N MET A 1 -4.54 30.71 0.14
CA MET A 1 -3.13 30.30 -0.08
C MET A 1 -2.91 29.25 0.98
N ASP A 2 -3.22 28.01 0.60
CA ASP A 2 -3.57 26.98 1.57
C ASP A 2 -2.37 26.08 1.79
N ASN A 3 -1.88 26.13 3.02
CA ASN A 3 -0.68 25.46 3.50
C ASN A 3 -0.96 23.97 3.80
N TYR A 4 -1.10 23.16 2.75
CA TYR A 4 -1.29 21.70 2.85
C TYR A 4 -0.10 20.88 2.32
N GLY A 5 1.07 21.50 2.14
CA GLY A 5 2.25 20.87 1.55
C GLY A 5 3.34 20.40 2.53
N GLU A 6 3.37 20.87 3.77
CA GLU A 6 4.48 20.58 4.70
C GLU A 6 4.00 19.76 5.89
N ARG A 7 4.01 18.43 5.74
CA ARG A 7 4.01 17.48 6.88
C ARG A 7 4.21 16.04 6.42
N ILE A 8 5.38 15.76 5.83
CA ILE A 8 5.87 14.38 5.73
C ILE A 8 7.27 14.32 6.35
N LEU A 9 7.27 13.98 7.64
CA LEU A 9 8.26 13.15 8.34
C LEU A 9 9.68 13.72 8.59
N GLU A 10 9.76 14.92 9.18
CA GLU A 10 10.75 15.12 10.25
C GLU A 10 10.13 14.70 11.58
N GLY A 11 10.94 14.41 12.61
CA GLY A 11 10.53 14.03 13.98
C GLY A 11 9.72 15.11 14.70
N VAL A 12 8.55 15.44 14.17
CA VAL A 12 7.60 16.41 14.67
C VAL A 12 6.87 15.73 15.81
N GLN A 13 7.01 16.27 17.03
CA GLN A 13 5.99 16.10 18.06
C GLN A 13 4.63 16.39 17.40
N GLU A 14 3.86 15.33 17.13
CA GLU A 14 2.49 15.47 16.63
C GLU A 14 1.77 16.37 17.62
N GLN A 15 1.42 17.60 17.21
CA GLN A 15 0.54 18.41 18.03
C GLN A 15 -0.71 17.59 18.32
N PRO A 16 -1.18 17.55 19.59
CA PRO A 16 -2.28 16.68 19.97
C PRO A 16 -3.48 16.98 19.08
N LYS A 17 -3.85 15.99 18.26
CA LYS A 17 -5.00 16.08 17.37
C LYS A 17 -6.22 16.41 18.24
N LYS A 18 -6.96 17.46 17.89
CA LYS A 18 -8.20 17.82 18.60
C LYS A 18 -9.16 16.64 18.51
N THR A 19 -9.45 16.01 19.64
CA THR A 19 -10.46 14.96 19.75
C THR A 19 -11.79 15.58 20.19
N ARG A 20 -12.89 14.96 19.79
CA ARG A 20 -14.24 15.30 20.26
C ARG A 20 -14.96 14.03 20.67
N SER A 21 -15.70 14.07 21.77
CA SER A 21 -16.53 12.94 22.20
C SER A 21 -17.78 12.85 21.34
N VAL A 22 -18.11 11.64 20.90
CA VAL A 22 -19.37 11.34 20.20
C VAL A 22 -19.96 10.07 20.83
N THR A 23 -21.27 10.07 21.08
CA THR A 23 -21.97 8.94 21.70
C THR A 23 -22.89 8.28 20.68
N PHE A 24 -22.79 6.97 20.55
CA PHE A 24 -23.65 6.14 19.69
C PHE A 24 -24.26 5.00 20.49
N ARG A 25 -25.42 4.51 20.05
CA ARG A 25 -25.96 3.22 20.52
C ARG A 25 -25.49 2.13 19.56
N ILE A 26 -24.87 1.09 20.11
CA ILE A 26 -24.38 -0.08 19.37
C ILE A 26 -25.05 -1.29 20.01
N ASP A 27 -25.39 -2.29 19.20
CA ASP A 27 -25.92 -3.55 19.70
C ASP A 27 -24.94 -4.17 20.71
N SER A 28 -25.46 -4.67 21.84
CA SER A 28 -24.62 -5.25 22.90
C SER A 28 -23.79 -6.43 22.40
N SER A 29 -24.32 -7.26 21.49
CA SER A 29 -23.57 -8.41 20.97
C SER A 29 -22.34 -7.97 20.18
N VAL A 30 -22.44 -6.84 19.46
CA VAL A 30 -21.34 -6.24 18.70
C VAL A 30 -20.32 -5.63 19.64
N VAL A 31 -20.76 -4.94 20.69
CA VAL A 31 -19.85 -4.37 21.71
C VAL A 31 -19.05 -5.50 22.38
N ASP A 32 -19.70 -6.59 22.77
CA ASP A 32 -19.04 -7.74 23.41
C ASP A 32 -18.02 -8.41 22.48
N GLU A 33 -18.31 -8.49 21.18
CA GLU A 33 -17.36 -9.02 20.19
C GLU A 33 -16.14 -8.13 20.00
N LEU A 34 -16.36 -6.82 19.82
CA LEU A 34 -15.27 -5.85 19.72
C LEU A 34 -14.43 -5.79 21.00
N GLN A 35 -15.05 -5.96 22.18
CA GLN A 35 -14.32 -6.00 23.45
C GLN A 35 -13.39 -7.23 23.51
N ARG A 36 -13.88 -8.42 23.12
CA ARG A 36 -13.03 -9.63 23.04
C ARG A 36 -11.86 -9.45 22.08
N GLU A 37 -12.10 -8.82 20.93
CA GLU A 37 -11.03 -8.53 19.97
C GLU A 37 -10.02 -7.52 20.51
N ALA A 38 -10.49 -6.47 21.20
CA ALA A 38 -9.64 -5.48 21.82
C ALA A 38 -8.75 -6.10 22.92
N ASP A 39 -9.32 -6.94 23.77
CA ASP A 39 -8.60 -7.69 24.81
C ASP A 39 -7.54 -8.61 24.19
N GLY A 40 -7.90 -9.34 23.12
CA GLY A 40 -6.97 -10.22 22.40
C GLY A 40 -5.83 -9.47 21.69
N LYS A 41 -6.03 -8.18 21.36
CA LYS A 41 -5.02 -7.28 20.79
C LYS A 41 -4.28 -6.46 21.86
N GLU A 42 -4.59 -6.66 23.15
CA GLU A 42 -4.04 -5.90 24.27
C GLU A 42 -4.24 -4.37 24.13
N VAL A 43 -5.38 -3.95 23.56
CA VAL A 43 -5.75 -2.53 23.41
C VAL A 43 -7.10 -2.24 24.05
N SER A 44 -7.35 -0.98 24.41
CA SER A 44 -8.70 -0.59 24.87
C SER A 44 -9.72 -0.66 23.72
N LEU A 45 -10.99 -0.93 24.05
CA LEU A 45 -12.10 -0.87 23.09
C LEU A 45 -12.14 0.46 22.33
N ASN A 46 -11.88 1.57 23.02
CA ASN A 46 -11.84 2.89 22.40
C ASN A 46 -10.74 3.00 21.33
N VAL A 47 -9.56 2.40 21.57
CA VAL A 47 -8.47 2.37 20.57
C VAL A 47 -8.91 1.56 19.34
N LEU A 48 -9.49 0.37 19.55
CA LEU A 48 -9.99 -0.46 18.45
C LEU A 48 -11.07 0.26 17.63
N VAL A 49 -12.07 0.84 18.28
CA VAL A 49 -13.16 1.59 17.61
C VAL A 49 -12.59 2.78 16.82
N ASN A 50 -11.66 3.54 17.38
CA ASN A 50 -11.01 4.64 16.64
C ASN A 50 -10.23 4.14 15.43
N GLN A 51 -9.54 3.00 15.53
CA GLN A 51 -8.83 2.40 14.39
C GLN A 51 -9.79 1.99 13.28
N VAL A 52 -10.93 1.36 13.60
CA VAL A 52 -11.96 0.95 12.63
C VAL A 52 -12.58 2.18 11.96
N LEU A 53 -13.01 3.18 12.73
CA LEU A 53 -13.60 4.41 12.18
C LEU A 53 -12.61 5.19 11.30
N LYS A 54 -11.33 5.23 11.71
CA LYS A 54 -10.27 5.84 10.92
C LYS A 54 -10.06 5.09 9.61
N ARG A 55 -9.96 3.75 9.65
CA ARG A 55 -9.83 2.90 8.47
C ARG A 55 -10.99 3.13 7.49
N TYR A 56 -12.22 3.19 7.98
CA TYR A 56 -13.39 3.46 7.13
C TYR A 56 -13.33 4.85 6.47
N SER A 57 -12.93 5.87 7.23
CA SER A 57 -12.76 7.23 6.72
C SER A 57 -11.67 7.32 5.64
N ASP A 58 -10.55 6.66 5.86
CA ASP A 58 -9.35 6.80 5.04
C ASP A 58 -9.40 5.88 3.80
N TRP A 59 -10.01 4.69 3.92
CA TRP A 59 -10.01 3.67 2.87
C TRP A 59 -11.38 3.04 2.56
N ASP A 60 -12.02 2.36 3.51
CA ASP A 60 -13.09 1.40 3.18
C ASP A 60 -14.31 2.06 2.46
N ARG A 61 -14.60 3.33 2.74
CA ARG A 61 -15.67 4.09 2.04
C ARG A 61 -15.43 4.29 0.53
N TYR A 62 -14.21 4.04 0.06
CA TYR A 62 -13.76 4.18 -1.32
C TYR A 62 -13.55 2.85 -2.01
N GLU A 63 -13.17 1.79 -1.29
CA GLU A 63 -12.79 0.48 -1.84
C GLU A 63 -13.77 -0.04 -2.90
N GLY A 64 -15.06 -0.13 -2.55
CA GLY A 64 -16.09 -0.60 -3.49
C GLY A 64 -16.35 0.33 -4.67
N LYS A 65 -16.07 1.63 -4.55
CA LYS A 65 -16.19 2.60 -5.65
C LYS A 65 -15.02 2.52 -6.63
N LEU A 66 -13.87 2.06 -6.14
CA LEU A 66 -12.65 1.85 -6.93
C LEU A 66 -12.61 0.46 -7.59
N GLY A 67 -13.64 -0.39 -7.36
CA GLY A 67 -13.65 -1.76 -7.86
C GLY A 67 -12.59 -2.65 -7.22
N ILE A 68 -12.09 -2.29 -6.04
CA ILE A 68 -11.11 -3.07 -5.29
C ILE A 68 -11.85 -4.14 -4.50
N MET A 69 -11.29 -5.35 -4.47
CA MET A 69 -11.81 -6.45 -3.66
C MET A 69 -10.67 -7.21 -2.99
N PRO A 70 -10.89 -7.74 -1.77
CA PRO A 70 -9.89 -8.57 -1.11
C PRO A 70 -9.73 -9.91 -1.83
N VAL A 71 -8.48 -10.33 -2.01
CA VAL A 71 -8.11 -11.63 -2.59
C VAL A 71 -7.13 -12.32 -1.64
N PRO A 72 -7.28 -13.64 -1.37
CA PRO A 72 -6.30 -14.37 -0.57
C PRO A 72 -4.88 -14.27 -1.16
N LYS A 73 -3.88 -13.93 -0.33
CA LYS A 73 -2.48 -13.79 -0.75
C LYS A 73 -1.94 -15.03 -1.48
N THR A 74 -2.32 -16.22 -1.02
CA THR A 74 -1.95 -17.50 -1.63
C THR A 74 -2.53 -17.69 -3.02
N MET A 75 -3.72 -17.16 -3.28
CA MET A 75 -4.28 -17.18 -4.62
C MET A 75 -3.50 -16.24 -5.54
N LEU A 76 -3.26 -15.02 -5.08
CA LEU A 76 -2.57 -14.01 -5.88
C LEU A 76 -1.12 -14.41 -6.24
N SER A 77 -0.37 -14.93 -5.28
CA SER A 77 0.99 -15.47 -5.50
C SER A 77 1.00 -16.62 -6.50
N SER A 78 0.14 -17.63 -6.29
CA SER A 78 0.13 -18.83 -7.13
C SER A 78 -0.32 -18.60 -8.57
N LEU A 79 -1.13 -17.57 -8.87
CA LEU A 79 -1.54 -17.28 -10.25
C LEU A 79 -0.36 -16.92 -11.15
N MET A 80 0.55 -16.06 -10.67
CA MET A 80 1.70 -15.62 -11.46
C MET A 80 2.77 -16.72 -11.57
N GLU A 81 2.98 -17.48 -10.50
CA GLU A 81 3.83 -18.68 -10.52
C GLU A 81 3.33 -19.73 -11.52
N ARG A 82 2.03 -20.07 -11.47
CA ARG A 82 1.43 -21.04 -12.41
C ARG A 82 1.49 -20.57 -13.86
N ALA A 83 1.33 -19.28 -14.12
CA ALA A 83 1.47 -18.74 -15.47
C ALA A 83 2.88 -18.98 -16.04
N VAL A 84 3.91 -18.78 -15.20
CA VAL A 84 5.31 -19.05 -15.56
C VAL A 84 5.55 -20.55 -15.75
N ASP A 85 5.05 -21.39 -14.85
CA ASP A 85 5.24 -22.85 -14.93
C ASP A 85 4.57 -23.44 -16.17
N MET A 86 3.37 -22.96 -16.52
CA MET A 86 2.71 -23.36 -17.76
C MET A 86 3.52 -22.95 -18.99
N ALA A 87 4.13 -21.76 -19.01
CA ALA A 87 5.00 -21.33 -20.12
C ALA A 87 6.19 -22.29 -20.30
N LYS A 88 6.89 -22.63 -19.21
CA LYS A 88 8.00 -23.60 -19.21
C LYS A 88 7.55 -24.98 -19.71
N ASN A 89 6.44 -25.48 -19.20
CA ASN A 89 5.90 -26.80 -19.55
C ASN A 89 5.47 -26.90 -21.02
N ASN A 90 5.17 -25.77 -21.68
CA ASN A 90 4.83 -25.71 -23.11
C ASN A 90 6.05 -25.42 -24.01
N GLY A 91 7.28 -25.55 -23.47
CA GLY A 91 8.51 -25.48 -24.26
C GLY A 91 9.12 -24.07 -24.40
N ILE A 92 8.69 -23.10 -23.58
CA ILE A 92 9.37 -21.80 -23.49
C ILE A 92 10.56 -21.96 -22.55
N GLU A 93 11.77 -22.08 -23.13
CA GLU A 93 13.00 -22.31 -22.37
C GLU A 93 13.43 -21.09 -21.55
N ASP A 94 13.31 -19.88 -22.11
CA ASP A 94 13.61 -18.61 -21.42
C ASP A 94 12.34 -17.82 -21.11
N VAL A 95 11.89 -17.91 -19.85
CA VAL A 95 10.70 -17.21 -19.37
C VAL A 95 10.99 -15.84 -18.76
N GLU A 96 12.26 -15.50 -18.53
CA GLU A 96 12.63 -14.28 -17.80
C GLU A 96 12.21 -12.99 -18.53
N PRO A 97 12.37 -12.86 -19.87
CA PRO A 97 11.84 -11.71 -20.61
C PRO A 97 10.32 -11.54 -20.46
N TYR A 98 9.59 -12.66 -20.43
CA TYR A 98 8.13 -12.65 -20.28
C TYR A 98 7.71 -12.26 -18.87
N LYS A 99 8.36 -12.78 -17.83
CA LYS A 99 8.11 -12.35 -16.44
C LYS A 99 8.28 -10.85 -16.29
N LYS A 100 9.38 -10.31 -16.81
CA LYS A 100 9.66 -8.87 -16.75
C LYS A 100 8.62 -8.06 -17.52
N ALA A 101 8.26 -8.50 -18.73
CA ALA A 101 7.22 -7.85 -19.52
C ALA A 101 5.85 -7.87 -18.84
N ILE A 102 5.47 -8.98 -18.20
CA ILE A 102 4.21 -9.09 -17.45
C ILE A 102 4.24 -8.17 -16.23
N ALA A 103 5.32 -8.19 -15.44
CA ALA A 103 5.46 -7.35 -14.27
C ALA A 103 5.38 -5.85 -14.63
N LYS A 104 6.07 -5.44 -15.69
CA LYS A 104 6.05 -4.06 -16.17
C LYS A 104 4.65 -3.63 -16.68
N GLN A 105 4.00 -4.45 -17.50
CA GLN A 105 2.65 -4.15 -17.98
C GLN A 105 1.63 -4.09 -16.83
N ALA A 106 1.72 -5.02 -15.88
CA ALA A 106 0.89 -4.98 -14.68
C ALA A 106 1.14 -3.69 -13.87
N ALA A 107 2.40 -3.26 -13.76
CA ALA A 107 2.77 -2.02 -13.07
C ALA A 107 2.23 -0.77 -13.78
N GLU A 108 2.26 -0.73 -15.12
CA GLU A 108 1.66 0.34 -15.92
C GLU A 108 0.14 0.41 -15.71
N ILE A 109 -0.55 -0.73 -15.77
CA ILE A 109 -2.00 -0.83 -15.49
C ILE A 109 -2.30 -0.35 -14.06
N ALA A 110 -1.51 -0.81 -13.08
CA ALA A 110 -1.69 -0.42 -11.68
C ALA A 110 -1.47 1.09 -11.47
N PHE A 111 -0.49 1.69 -12.15
CA PHE A 111 -0.24 3.13 -12.10
C PHE A 111 -1.43 3.93 -12.67
N ASP A 112 -2.01 3.48 -13.79
CA ASP A 112 -3.17 4.15 -14.39
C ASP A 112 -4.41 4.06 -13.49
N ILE A 113 -4.69 2.88 -12.92
CA ILE A 113 -5.77 2.70 -11.93
C ILE A 113 -5.53 3.59 -10.70
N MET A 114 -4.29 3.65 -10.23
CA MET A 114 -3.89 4.47 -9.08
C MET A 114 -4.11 5.96 -9.34
N LYS A 115 -3.84 6.43 -10.57
CA LYS A 115 -4.07 7.83 -10.95
C LYS A 115 -5.51 8.25 -10.76
N ASP A 116 -6.45 7.49 -11.31
CA ASP A 116 -7.88 7.79 -11.19
C ASP A 116 -8.35 7.65 -9.73
N SER A 117 -7.85 6.64 -9.02
CA SER A 117 -8.15 6.40 -7.61
C SER A 117 -7.70 7.56 -6.72
N VAL A 118 -6.47 8.01 -6.87
CA VAL A 118 -5.88 9.11 -6.09
C VAL A 118 -6.59 10.43 -6.39
N LEU A 119 -6.88 10.72 -7.67
CA LEU A 119 -7.68 11.89 -8.05
C LEU A 119 -9.08 11.85 -7.42
N PHE A 120 -9.73 10.69 -7.41
CA PHE A 120 -11.04 10.53 -6.81
C PHE A 120 -11.01 10.75 -5.29
N MET A 121 -10.04 10.16 -4.59
CA MET A 121 -9.92 10.18 -3.12
C MET A 121 -9.40 11.53 -2.59
N LYS A 122 -8.34 12.06 -3.21
CA LYS A 122 -7.54 13.19 -2.69
C LYS A 122 -7.73 14.49 -3.47
N LYS A 123 -8.40 14.45 -4.63
CA LYS A 123 -8.60 15.61 -5.54
C LYS A 123 -7.30 16.27 -6.03
N ASN A 124 -6.17 15.57 -5.90
CA ASN A 124 -4.84 16.04 -6.27
C ASN A 124 -3.97 14.83 -6.61
N PHE A 125 -3.12 14.95 -7.64
CA PHE A 125 -2.24 13.91 -8.12
C PHE A 125 -0.79 14.42 -8.19
N ASN A 126 -0.01 14.10 -7.16
CA ASN A 126 1.43 14.32 -7.08
C ASN A 126 2.09 13.16 -6.32
N LEU A 127 3.42 13.11 -6.31
CA LEU A 127 4.17 12.03 -5.65
C LEU A 127 3.68 11.76 -4.22
N TRP A 128 3.53 12.80 -3.39
CA TRP A 128 3.18 12.64 -1.99
C TRP A 128 1.75 12.14 -1.77
N THR A 129 0.79 12.59 -2.58
CA THR A 129 -0.58 12.07 -2.49
C THR A 129 -0.66 10.61 -2.94
N VAL A 130 0.12 10.24 -3.96
CA VAL A 130 0.26 8.86 -4.42
C VAL A 130 0.88 7.96 -3.35
N LEU A 131 2.02 8.35 -2.78
CA LEU A 131 2.68 7.59 -1.71
C LEU A 131 1.79 7.46 -0.46
N SER A 132 1.03 8.50 -0.11
CA SER A 132 0.07 8.45 0.99
C SER A 132 -1.05 7.42 0.74
N VAL A 133 -1.62 7.38 -0.47
CA VAL A 133 -2.68 6.40 -0.80
C VAL A 133 -2.11 4.99 -0.87
N LEU A 134 -0.90 4.80 -1.41
CA LEU A 134 -0.20 3.53 -1.39
C LEU A 134 0.08 3.03 0.03
N HIS A 135 0.49 3.91 0.93
CA HIS A 135 0.70 3.55 2.33
C HIS A 135 -0.59 3.05 3.00
N GLU A 136 -1.71 3.75 2.79
CA GLU A 136 -3.01 3.30 3.30
C GLU A 136 -3.41 1.95 2.67
N TYR A 137 -3.20 1.76 1.37
CA TYR A 137 -3.45 0.47 0.69
C TYR A 137 -2.63 -0.67 1.29
N MET A 138 -1.32 -0.46 1.52
CA MET A 138 -0.45 -1.47 2.13
C MET A 138 -0.95 -1.85 3.52
N LYS A 139 -1.30 -0.85 4.33
CA LYS A 139 -1.82 -1.05 5.68
C LYS A 139 -3.11 -1.87 5.72
N VAL A 140 -4.09 -1.56 4.86
CA VAL A 140 -5.37 -2.31 4.83
C VAL A 140 -5.23 -3.70 4.21
N SER A 141 -4.24 -3.89 3.33
CA SER A 141 -3.94 -5.18 2.68
C SER A 141 -3.05 -6.10 3.52
N GLY A 142 -2.63 -5.65 4.71
CA GLY A 142 -1.70 -6.39 5.57
C GLY A 142 -0.32 -6.58 4.92
N ILE A 143 0.12 -5.60 4.15
CA ILE A 143 1.50 -5.49 3.63
C ILE A 143 2.27 -4.64 4.65
N ASN A 144 3.39 -5.18 5.14
CA ASN A 144 4.25 -4.44 6.05
C ASN A 144 5.08 -3.46 5.24
N SER A 145 5.16 -2.21 5.68
CA SER A 145 6.00 -1.21 5.04
C SER A 145 6.63 -0.29 6.06
N ASP A 146 7.89 0.08 5.83
CA ASP A 146 8.60 1.11 6.59
C ASP A 146 9.18 2.17 5.65
N HIS A 147 9.31 3.39 6.16
CA HIS A 147 9.83 4.53 5.42
C HIS A 147 10.78 5.34 6.30
N LEU A 148 12.07 5.28 5.98
CA LEU A 148 13.12 6.06 6.62
C LEU A 148 13.51 7.26 5.75
N ILE A 149 13.76 8.40 6.38
CA ILE A 149 14.29 9.61 5.75
C ILE A 149 15.64 9.93 6.40
N ASP A 150 16.68 10.02 5.57
CA ASP A 150 18.03 10.42 5.93
C ASP A 150 18.47 11.62 5.07
N GLY A 151 18.20 12.83 5.57
CA GLY A 151 18.34 14.06 4.79
C GLY A 151 17.42 14.06 3.57
N ARG A 152 18.02 14.03 2.37
CA ARG A 152 17.29 13.94 1.09
C ARG A 152 17.07 12.50 0.61
N LYS A 153 17.66 11.52 1.29
CA LYS A 153 17.54 10.11 0.92
C LYS A 153 16.30 9.51 1.58
N HIS A 154 15.38 9.00 0.77
CA HIS A 154 14.23 8.24 1.21
C HIS A 154 14.49 6.75 0.99
N ILE A 155 14.23 5.94 2.01
CA ILE A 155 14.38 4.49 1.97
C ILE A 155 13.04 3.87 2.33
N PHE A 156 12.42 3.19 1.38
CA PHE A 156 11.19 2.43 1.55
C PHE A 156 11.51 0.94 1.62
N VAL A 157 10.93 0.24 2.58
CA VAL A 157 11.01 -1.22 2.68
C VAL A 157 9.59 -1.76 2.66
N ILE A 158 9.26 -2.56 1.65
CA ILE A 158 7.93 -3.15 1.47
C ILE A 158 8.05 -4.67 1.57
N GLN A 159 7.46 -5.26 2.61
CA GLN A 159 7.38 -6.71 2.80
C GLN A 159 5.95 -7.19 2.50
N HIS A 160 5.79 -7.86 1.35
CA HIS A 160 4.50 -8.25 0.79
C HIS A 160 4.19 -9.75 0.94
N ASP A 161 5.21 -10.61 1.04
CA ASP A 161 5.09 -12.07 1.17
C ASP A 161 4.26 -12.73 0.03
N LEU A 162 4.57 -12.39 -1.23
CA LEU A 162 3.84 -12.88 -2.42
C LEU A 162 4.72 -13.61 -3.45
N GLY A 163 6.03 -13.73 -3.23
CA GLY A 163 6.96 -14.34 -4.20
C GLY A 163 7.62 -13.35 -5.17
N GLU A 164 8.74 -13.78 -5.76
CA GLU A 164 9.69 -12.96 -6.53
C GLU A 164 9.04 -12.20 -7.69
N ASN A 165 8.08 -12.85 -8.34
CA ASN A 165 7.23 -12.31 -9.38
C ASN A 165 6.53 -10.99 -8.95
N TRP A 166 6.01 -10.94 -7.73
CA TRP A 166 5.36 -9.75 -7.17
C TRP A 166 6.35 -8.71 -6.64
N SER A 167 7.55 -9.13 -6.27
CA SER A 167 8.66 -8.22 -5.98
C SER A 167 9.12 -7.49 -7.23
N LEU A 168 9.17 -8.18 -8.37
CA LEU A 168 9.47 -7.57 -9.67
C LEU A 168 8.38 -6.57 -10.08
N PHE A 169 7.10 -6.93 -9.94
CA PHE A 169 5.99 -5.98 -10.17
C PHE A 169 6.11 -4.74 -9.28
N THR A 170 6.38 -4.92 -7.98
CA THR A 170 6.48 -3.81 -7.02
C THR A 170 7.65 -2.91 -7.36
N LYS A 171 8.80 -3.49 -7.74
CA LYS A 171 9.95 -2.72 -8.27
C LYS A 171 9.53 -1.87 -9.46
N GLU A 172 8.96 -2.46 -10.50
CA GLU A 172 8.59 -1.76 -11.74
C GLU A 172 7.54 -0.66 -11.46
N LEU A 173 6.60 -0.90 -10.55
CA LEU A 173 5.60 0.10 -10.14
C LEU A 173 6.26 1.31 -9.46
N PHE A 174 7.20 1.08 -8.54
CA PHE A 174 7.93 2.16 -7.90
C PHE A 174 8.83 2.92 -8.88
N GLU A 175 9.48 2.23 -9.83
CA GLU A 175 10.25 2.87 -10.91
C GLU A 175 9.35 3.84 -11.70
N ILE A 176 8.16 3.40 -12.13
CA ILE A 176 7.19 4.24 -12.85
C ILE A 176 6.74 5.44 -12.02
N ILE A 177 6.43 5.24 -10.74
CA ILE A 177 5.95 6.32 -9.85
C ILE A 177 6.99 7.42 -9.73
N PHE A 178 8.24 7.08 -9.40
CA PHE A 178 9.29 8.06 -9.17
C PHE A 178 9.76 8.72 -10.46
N GLU A 179 9.83 7.97 -11.56
CA GLU A 179 10.15 8.51 -12.88
C GLU A 179 9.10 9.55 -13.30
N LYS A 180 7.80 9.21 -13.23
CA LYS A 180 6.73 10.07 -13.75
C LYS A 180 6.37 11.25 -12.86
N LEU A 181 6.54 11.13 -11.54
CA LEU A 181 6.03 12.13 -10.59
C LEU A 181 7.12 12.98 -9.92
N ALA A 182 8.37 12.55 -10.00
CA ALA A 182 9.50 13.27 -9.41
C ALA A 182 10.72 13.36 -10.33
N GLU A 183 10.66 12.79 -11.54
CA GLU A 183 11.80 12.73 -12.47
C GLU A 183 13.06 12.15 -11.81
N ALA A 184 12.84 11.27 -10.83
CA ALA A 184 13.88 10.74 -9.95
C ALA A 184 14.19 9.29 -10.30
N LYS A 185 15.48 8.95 -10.34
CA LYS A 185 15.92 7.56 -10.45
C LYS A 185 15.93 6.91 -9.08
N ILE A 186 15.54 5.64 -9.04
CA ILE A 186 15.56 4.84 -7.82
C ILE A 186 16.58 3.72 -7.91
N GLU A 187 17.17 3.39 -6.77
CA GLU A 187 17.94 2.17 -6.58
C GLU A 187 17.03 1.14 -5.90
N THR A 188 17.04 -0.09 -6.40
CA THR A 188 16.17 -1.15 -5.88
C THR A 188 16.96 -2.40 -5.56
N SER A 189 16.57 -3.06 -4.47
CA SER A 189 17.01 -4.41 -4.14
C SER A 189 15.79 -5.24 -3.76
N ILE A 190 15.71 -6.46 -4.29
CA ILE A 190 14.56 -7.33 -4.11
C ILE A 190 15.01 -8.68 -3.56
N THR A 191 14.16 -9.26 -2.72
CA THR A 191 14.11 -10.68 -2.37
C THR A 191 12.76 -11.21 -2.85
N PRO A 192 12.45 -12.51 -2.74
CA PRO A 192 11.13 -13.02 -3.11
C PRO A 192 9.95 -12.36 -2.39
N ASN A 193 10.15 -11.74 -1.22
CA ASN A 193 9.04 -11.25 -0.40
C ASN A 193 9.19 -9.80 0.05
N THR A 194 10.28 -9.14 -0.33
CA THR A 194 10.60 -7.80 0.14
C THR A 194 11.27 -7.01 -0.96
N VAL A 195 10.83 -5.76 -1.11
CA VAL A 195 11.41 -4.76 -2.01
C VAL A 195 11.92 -3.59 -1.17
N LYS A 196 13.20 -3.27 -1.32
CA LYS A 196 13.79 -2.03 -0.80
C LYS A 196 13.96 -1.06 -1.96
N VAL A 197 13.47 0.16 -1.78
CA VAL A 197 13.59 1.27 -2.73
C VAL A 197 14.33 2.42 -2.07
N GLU A 198 15.37 2.92 -2.73
CA GLU A 198 16.13 4.08 -2.29
C GLU A 198 16.06 5.17 -3.37
N VAL A 199 15.78 6.40 -2.95
CA VAL A 199 15.64 7.54 -3.87
C VAL A 199 16.12 8.82 -3.19
N ILE A 200 16.66 9.75 -3.98
CA ILE A 200 17.01 11.10 -3.51
C ILE A 200 15.93 12.06 -4.03
N LEU A 201 15.27 12.77 -3.12
CA LEU A 201 14.21 13.75 -3.40
C LEU A 201 14.60 15.17 -2.97
#